data_AF-A0A9P6P1M3-F1
#
_entry.id   AF-A0A9P6P1M3-F1
#
_cell.length_a   1.000
_cell.length_b   1.000
_cell.length_c   1.000
_cell.angle_alpha   90.00
_cell.angle_beta   90.00
_cell.angle_gamma   90.00
#
_symmetry.space_group_name_H-M   'P 1'
#
loop_
_entity.id
_entity.type
_entity.pdbx_description
1 polymer ?
#
loop_
_entity_poly.entity_id
_entity_poly.type
_entity_poly.pdbx_seq_one_letter_code
_entity_poly.pdbx_strand_id
1 'polypeptide(L)'
;MKRLGYLRNDIISPHQNMLRKRPQMVAGLPFLVEFKEQQFTYHLDTVFNHIIPKLKHGNDGLIFTSVNAAYALGTSNKMIKWKPANENSVDFKVRLQFPASTTLPGVYDFSVKPVIQLLVWLGGNEYERFSELGITDEEWRESFGSRPNALDGRIIECNYDPELQEKYELKSPWRFMRMRNDKPDGNHKSTVDNVILSINDAVTKDEVSDNMEQSTRFTNWFLFVKSL
;
A
#
# COMPACT_ATOMS: atom_id res chain seq x y z
N MET A 1 2.75 -30.91 -18.19
CA MET A 1 1.98 -29.79 -18.78
C MET A 1 1.46 -28.94 -17.62
N LYS A 2 1.79 -27.63 -17.58
CA LYS A 2 1.67 -26.79 -16.36
C LYS A 2 0.24 -26.19 -16.22
N ARG A 3 -0.22 -25.95 -14.98
CA ARG A 3 -1.58 -25.46 -14.61
C ARG A 3 -2.12 -24.33 -15.49
N LEU A 4 -1.26 -23.39 -15.87
CA LEU A 4 -1.63 -22.22 -16.67
C LEU A 4 -1.93 -22.55 -18.12
N GLY A 5 -1.32 -23.61 -18.65
CA GLY A 5 -1.65 -24.13 -19.98
C GLY A 5 -3.08 -24.64 -20.03
N TYR A 6 -3.52 -25.39 -19.00
CA TYR A 6 -4.92 -25.81 -18.85
C TYR A 6 -5.87 -24.61 -18.80
N LEU A 7 -5.59 -23.63 -17.94
CA LEU A 7 -6.43 -22.43 -17.83
C LEU A 7 -6.52 -21.68 -19.19
N ARG A 8 -5.39 -21.48 -19.87
CA ARG A 8 -5.33 -20.77 -21.15
C ARG A 8 -6.08 -21.54 -22.24
N ASN A 9 -5.73 -22.80 -22.44
CA ASN A 9 -6.16 -23.58 -23.61
C ASN A 9 -7.57 -24.16 -23.46
N ASP A 10 -7.98 -24.52 -22.24
CA ASP A 10 -9.21 -25.28 -22.03
C ASP A 10 -10.35 -24.41 -21.49
N ILE A 11 -10.04 -23.24 -20.92
CA ILE A 11 -11.05 -22.30 -20.39
C ILE A 11 -11.04 -20.97 -21.13
N ILE A 12 -9.92 -20.25 -21.14
CA ILE A 12 -9.88 -18.88 -21.67
C ILE A 12 -10.05 -18.86 -23.19
N SER A 13 -9.24 -19.61 -23.94
CA SER A 13 -9.30 -19.63 -25.40
C SER A 13 -10.67 -20.10 -25.93
N PRO A 14 -11.31 -21.15 -25.39
CA PRO A 14 -12.66 -21.54 -25.79
C PRO A 14 -13.71 -20.47 -25.46
N HIS A 15 -13.64 -19.84 -24.30
CA HIS A 15 -14.54 -18.75 -23.91
C HIS A 15 -14.41 -17.54 -24.85
N GLN A 16 -13.19 -17.09 -25.13
CA GLN A 16 -12.93 -15.99 -26.07
C GLN A 16 -13.39 -16.32 -27.49
N ASN A 17 -13.17 -17.56 -27.94
CA ASN A 17 -13.66 -18.03 -29.25
C ASN A 17 -15.19 -18.03 -29.32
N MET A 18 -15.87 -18.38 -28.23
CA MET A 18 -17.34 -18.31 -28.14
C MET A 18 -17.83 -16.87 -28.27
N LEU A 19 -17.24 -15.93 -27.51
CA LEU A 19 -17.60 -14.51 -27.58
C LEU A 19 -17.32 -13.89 -28.95
N ARG A 20 -16.21 -14.25 -29.60
CA ARG A 20 -15.91 -13.79 -30.97
C ARG A 20 -16.96 -14.25 -31.99
N LYS A 21 -17.50 -15.46 -31.82
CA LYS A 21 -18.58 -15.99 -32.68
C LYS A 21 -19.96 -15.43 -32.32
N ARG A 22 -20.13 -14.91 -31.10
CA ARG A 22 -21.40 -14.40 -30.56
C ARG A 22 -21.20 -13.08 -29.81
N PRO A 23 -20.77 -12.01 -30.51
CA PRO A 23 -20.42 -10.74 -29.88
C PRO A 23 -21.58 -10.11 -29.09
N GLN A 24 -22.83 -10.36 -29.48
CA GLN A 24 -24.02 -9.90 -28.79
C GLN A 24 -24.14 -10.41 -27.34
N MET A 25 -23.50 -11.53 -27.01
CA MET A 25 -23.55 -12.09 -25.65
C MET A 25 -22.73 -11.26 -24.65
N VAL A 26 -21.77 -10.46 -25.12
CA VAL A 26 -20.88 -9.66 -24.26
C VAL A 26 -21.68 -8.69 -23.39
N ALA A 27 -22.74 -8.07 -23.93
CA ALA A 27 -23.57 -7.12 -23.20
C ALA A 27 -24.34 -7.74 -22.03
N GLY A 28 -24.59 -9.05 -22.07
CA GLY A 28 -25.28 -9.77 -20.99
C GLY A 28 -24.35 -10.38 -19.95
N LEU A 29 -23.03 -10.23 -20.10
CA LEU A 29 -22.07 -10.79 -19.14
C LEU A 29 -21.98 -9.91 -17.89
N PRO A 30 -21.96 -10.51 -16.69
CA PRO A 30 -21.75 -9.75 -15.45
C PRO A 30 -20.32 -9.19 -15.35
N PHE A 31 -19.35 -9.84 -15.99
CA PHE A 31 -17.94 -9.43 -16.05
C PHE A 31 -17.22 -10.08 -17.23
N LEU A 32 -16.07 -9.52 -17.59
CA LEU A 32 -15.17 -10.09 -18.60
C LEU A 32 -14.15 -11.02 -17.95
N VAL A 33 -13.78 -12.08 -18.68
CA VAL A 33 -12.78 -13.04 -18.25
C VAL A 33 -11.55 -12.90 -19.13
N GLU A 34 -10.43 -12.50 -18.53
CA GLU A 34 -9.15 -12.34 -19.19
C GLU A 34 -8.08 -13.20 -18.52
N PHE A 35 -7.12 -13.69 -19.32
CA PHE A 35 -5.95 -14.38 -18.79
C PHE A 35 -4.93 -13.34 -18.32
N LYS A 36 -4.55 -13.42 -17.05
CA LYS A 36 -3.52 -12.54 -16.49
C LYS A 36 -2.14 -12.99 -16.98
N GLU A 37 -1.64 -12.33 -18.01
CA GLU A 37 -0.35 -12.65 -18.61
C GLU A 37 0.77 -12.54 -17.58
N GLN A 38 1.60 -13.57 -17.53
CA GLN A 38 2.73 -13.64 -16.62
C GLN A 38 3.93 -12.94 -17.23
N GLN A 39 4.66 -12.22 -16.40
CA GLN A 39 5.96 -11.68 -16.77
C GLN A 39 7.06 -12.57 -16.17
N PHE A 40 8.19 -12.63 -16.86
CA PHE A 40 9.38 -13.24 -16.28
C PHE A 40 10.09 -12.25 -15.37
N THR A 41 10.74 -12.76 -14.34
CA THR A 41 11.38 -11.94 -13.30
C THR A 41 12.59 -11.14 -13.81
N TYR A 42 13.24 -11.57 -14.89
CA TYR A 42 14.38 -10.85 -15.48
C TYR A 42 13.98 -9.64 -16.35
N HIS A 43 12.69 -9.30 -16.44
CA HIS A 43 12.16 -8.10 -17.13
C HIS A 43 11.45 -7.14 -16.16
N LEU A 44 11.94 -7.02 -14.92
CA LEU A 44 11.31 -6.19 -13.90
C LEU A 44 11.30 -4.71 -14.26
N ASP A 45 12.35 -4.21 -14.90
CA ASP A 45 12.45 -2.87 -15.48
C ASP A 45 11.28 -2.59 -16.43
N THR A 46 10.96 -3.55 -17.31
CA THR A 46 9.86 -3.47 -18.27
C THR A 46 8.53 -3.51 -17.52
N VAL A 47 8.40 -4.34 -16.49
CA VAL A 47 7.20 -4.40 -15.66
C VAL A 47 6.91 -3.05 -15.01
N PHE A 48 7.91 -2.46 -14.35
CA PHE A 48 7.77 -1.20 -13.64
C PHE A 48 7.56 0.01 -14.56
N ASN A 49 8.33 0.09 -15.65
CA ASN A 49 8.38 1.32 -16.45
C ASN A 49 7.43 1.28 -17.66
N HIS A 50 6.99 0.10 -18.10
CA HIS A 50 6.20 -0.05 -19.33
C HIS A 50 4.85 -0.74 -19.13
N ILE A 51 4.76 -1.73 -18.23
CA ILE A 51 3.52 -2.48 -18.00
C ILE A 51 2.65 -1.77 -16.97
N ILE A 52 3.17 -1.52 -15.76
CA ILE A 52 2.41 -0.90 -14.66
C ILE A 52 1.77 0.43 -15.08
N PRO A 53 2.46 1.36 -15.74
CA PRO A 53 1.86 2.65 -16.15
C PRO A 53 0.73 2.52 -17.18
N LYS A 54 0.63 1.39 -17.88
CA LYS A 54 -0.39 1.14 -18.92
C LYS A 54 -1.58 0.33 -18.41
N LEU A 55 -1.57 -0.07 -17.13
CA LEU A 55 -2.68 -0.80 -16.55
C LEU A 55 -3.92 0.07 -16.48
N LYS A 56 -5.08 -0.54 -16.74
CA LYS A 56 -6.38 0.12 -16.60
C LYS A 56 -6.93 0.07 -15.17
N HIS A 57 -6.15 -0.50 -14.25
CA HIS A 57 -6.49 -0.71 -12.84
C HIS A 57 -5.29 -0.30 -11.98
N GLY A 58 -5.53 0.03 -10.71
CA GLY A 58 -4.46 0.38 -9.78
C GLY A 58 -3.52 -0.79 -9.52
N ASN A 59 -2.27 -0.49 -9.16
CA ASN A 59 -1.26 -1.46 -8.78
C ASN A 59 -0.71 -1.13 -7.38
N ASP A 60 -0.72 -2.10 -6.46
CA ASP A 60 -0.15 -1.96 -5.10
C ASP A 60 1.04 -2.89 -4.85
N GLY A 61 1.72 -3.32 -5.92
CA GLY A 61 2.91 -4.16 -5.83
C GLY A 61 2.91 -5.37 -6.77
N LEU A 62 3.70 -6.38 -6.41
CA LEU A 62 4.06 -7.51 -7.24
C LEU A 62 3.77 -8.84 -6.54
N ILE A 63 3.44 -9.88 -7.31
CA ILE A 63 3.29 -11.25 -6.82
C ILE A 63 4.27 -12.15 -7.55
N PHE A 64 5.19 -12.75 -6.80
CA PHE A 64 6.11 -13.76 -7.28
C PHE A 64 5.55 -15.15 -6.99
N THR A 65 5.42 -15.98 -8.01
CA THR A 65 4.94 -17.36 -7.90
C THR A 65 5.97 -18.33 -8.46
N SER A 66 6.35 -19.34 -7.69
CA SER A 66 7.29 -20.35 -8.18
C SER A 66 6.69 -21.17 -9.33
N VAL A 67 7.45 -21.28 -10.42
CA VAL A 67 7.08 -22.00 -11.65
C VAL A 67 6.90 -23.50 -11.40
N ASN A 68 7.74 -24.08 -10.52
CA ASN A 68 7.84 -25.52 -10.31
C ASN A 68 7.09 -26.00 -9.06
N ALA A 69 6.59 -25.08 -8.23
CA ALA A 69 5.88 -25.44 -7.01
C ALA A 69 4.45 -25.93 -7.29
N ALA A 70 4.07 -27.03 -6.62
CA ALA A 70 2.69 -27.50 -6.55
C ALA A 70 1.77 -26.45 -5.90
N TYR A 71 0.47 -26.56 -6.12
CA TYR A 71 -0.50 -25.63 -5.54
C TYR A 71 -0.67 -26.01 -4.06
N ALA A 72 -0.72 -25.03 -3.18
CA ALA A 72 -0.87 -25.23 -1.75
C ALA A 72 -2.17 -24.58 -1.26
N LEU A 73 -2.85 -25.23 -0.32
CA LEU A 73 -3.98 -24.67 0.40
C LEU A 73 -3.45 -23.83 1.58
N GLY A 74 -3.99 -22.63 1.76
CA GLY A 74 -3.57 -21.72 2.84
C GLY A 74 -2.27 -20.97 2.55
N THR A 75 -1.54 -20.61 3.60
CA THR A 75 -0.29 -19.85 3.50
C THR A 75 0.79 -20.65 2.76
N SER A 76 1.41 -20.02 1.76
CA SER A 76 2.45 -20.64 0.93
C SER A 76 3.71 -19.78 0.90
N ASN A 77 4.83 -20.34 1.33
CA ASN A 77 6.15 -19.72 1.19
C ASN A 77 6.69 -19.74 -0.26
N LYS A 78 5.92 -20.31 -1.21
CA LYS A 78 6.23 -20.33 -2.65
C LYS A 78 5.45 -19.28 -3.44
N MET A 79 4.72 -18.40 -2.74
CA MET A 79 4.06 -17.23 -3.29
C MET A 79 4.40 -16.01 -2.42
N ILE A 80 5.12 -15.07 -3.00
CA ILE A 80 5.61 -13.88 -2.28
C ILE A 80 4.87 -12.67 -2.83
N LYS A 81 4.34 -11.84 -1.92
CA LYS A 81 3.75 -10.55 -2.27
C LYS A 81 4.77 -9.49 -1.89
N TRP A 82 5.26 -8.75 -2.88
CA TRP A 82 6.08 -7.58 -2.64
C TRP A 82 5.21 -6.34 -2.78
N LYS A 83 5.38 -5.39 -1.88
CA LYS A 83 4.77 -4.07 -1.96
C LYS A 83 5.85 -3.01 -1.78
N PRO A 84 5.76 -1.88 -2.49
CA PRO A 84 6.50 -0.69 -2.10
C PRO A 84 6.25 -0.36 -0.62
N ALA A 85 7.28 0.07 0.11
CA ALA A 85 7.14 0.39 1.53
C ALA A 85 6.10 1.51 1.77
N ASN A 86 6.00 2.46 0.83
CA ASN A 86 5.03 3.55 0.85
C ASN A 86 3.58 3.12 0.54
N GLU A 87 3.34 1.86 0.16
CA GLU A 87 2.02 1.24 0.01
C GLU A 87 1.60 0.45 1.27
N ASN A 88 2.48 0.37 2.29
CA ASN A 88 2.10 -0.12 3.60
C ASN A 88 1.55 1.05 4.42
N SER A 89 0.26 0.99 4.71
CA SER A 89 -0.43 1.98 5.51
C SER A 89 -0.85 1.45 6.88
N VAL A 90 -0.94 2.36 7.83
CA VAL A 90 -1.45 2.11 9.19
C VAL A 90 -2.49 3.18 9.49
N ASP A 91 -3.60 2.75 10.10
CA ASP A 91 -4.58 3.69 10.61
C ASP A 91 -4.24 4.09 12.05
N PHE A 92 -4.03 5.38 12.31
CA PHE A 92 -3.73 5.91 13.63
C PHE A 92 -4.85 6.81 14.14
N LYS A 93 -5.01 6.89 15.45
CA LYS A 93 -5.79 7.95 16.08
C LYS A 93 -4.93 9.18 16.26
N VAL A 94 -5.45 10.35 15.92
CA VAL A 94 -4.72 11.61 16.04
C VAL A 94 -4.95 12.23 17.41
N ARG A 95 -3.89 12.80 17.98
CA ARG A 95 -3.97 13.76 19.08
C ARG A 95 -3.19 15.03 18.73
N LEU A 96 -3.85 16.18 18.77
CA LEU A 96 -3.22 17.47 18.52
C LEU A 96 -2.62 18.04 19.82
N GLN A 97 -1.38 18.51 19.74
CA GLN A 97 -0.69 19.20 20.83
C GLN A 97 -0.28 20.59 20.36
N PHE A 98 -1.08 21.60 20.75
CA PHE A 98 -0.80 23.00 20.47
C PHE A 98 0.24 23.57 21.44
N PRO A 99 1.10 24.49 20.98
CA PRO A 99 2.03 25.20 21.86
C PRO A 99 1.28 26.14 22.82
N ALA A 100 1.90 26.46 23.94
CA ALA A 100 1.39 27.48 24.85
C ALA A 100 1.46 28.87 24.18
N SER A 101 0.45 29.71 24.43
CA SER A 101 0.42 31.09 24.00
C SER A 101 1.54 31.88 24.66
N THR A 102 2.25 32.67 23.85
CA THR A 102 3.29 33.60 24.32
C THR A 102 2.72 34.88 24.93
N THR A 103 1.43 35.17 24.70
CA THR A 103 0.76 36.39 25.13
C THR A 103 -0.19 36.17 26.31
N LEU A 104 -0.77 34.97 26.46
CA LEU A 104 -1.74 34.64 27.51
C LEU A 104 -1.30 33.38 28.28
N PRO A 105 -0.88 33.52 29.56
CA PRO A 105 -0.53 32.37 30.40
C PRO A 105 -1.70 31.38 30.54
N GLY A 106 -1.42 30.09 30.36
CA GLY A 106 -2.41 29.02 30.50
C GLY A 106 -3.34 28.82 29.29
N VAL A 107 -3.14 29.58 28.21
CA VAL A 107 -3.90 29.44 26.95
C VAL A 107 -3.02 28.79 25.89
N TYR A 108 -3.60 27.95 25.02
CA TYR A 108 -2.90 27.39 23.86
C TYR A 108 -3.01 28.31 22.64
N ASP A 109 -1.97 28.35 21.82
CA ASP A 109 -1.98 29.06 20.55
C ASP A 109 -2.49 28.16 19.42
N PHE A 110 -3.76 28.38 19.06
CA PHE A 110 -4.43 27.65 17.98
C PHE A 110 -4.13 28.21 16.58
N SER A 111 -3.38 29.32 16.48
CA SER A 111 -2.99 29.91 15.19
C SER A 111 -1.76 29.23 14.58
N VAL A 112 -1.00 28.50 15.40
CA VAL A 112 0.22 27.81 14.99
C VAL A 112 -0.07 26.33 14.69
N LYS A 113 0.67 25.75 13.74
CA LYS A 113 0.62 24.32 13.46
C LYS A 113 0.95 23.51 14.74
N PRO A 114 0.06 22.64 15.22
CA PRO A 114 0.33 21.80 16.39
C PRO A 114 1.30 20.66 16.05
N VAL A 115 1.87 20.03 17.07
CA VAL A 115 2.43 18.69 16.94
C VAL A 115 1.26 17.71 16.80
N ILE A 116 1.28 16.91 15.75
CA ILE A 116 0.22 15.93 15.45
C ILE A 116 0.73 14.56 15.88
N GLN A 117 0.30 14.10 17.04
CA GLN A 117 0.69 12.79 17.57
C GLN A 117 -0.14 11.68 16.95
N LEU A 118 0.52 10.59 16.57
CA LEU A 118 -0.08 9.36 16.08
C LEU A 118 -0.15 8.37 17.24
N LEU A 119 -1.37 7.93 17.54
CA LEU A 119 -1.67 6.98 18.61
C LEU A 119 -2.09 5.63 18.04
N VAL A 120 -1.61 4.57 18.68
CA VAL A 120 -1.92 3.17 18.36
C VAL A 120 -2.88 2.62 19.39
N TRP A 121 -3.83 1.81 18.93
CA TRP A 121 -4.86 1.25 19.79
C TRP A 121 -4.37 -0.01 20.51
N LEU A 122 -4.59 -0.06 21.83
CA LEU A 122 -4.22 -1.21 22.68
C LEU A 122 -5.40 -2.12 23.02
N GLY A 123 -6.61 -1.76 22.59
CA GLY A 123 -7.85 -2.46 22.96
C GLY A 123 -8.69 -1.66 23.97
N GLY A 124 -10.00 -1.87 23.95
CA GLY A 124 -10.93 -1.08 24.77
C GLY A 124 -10.81 0.41 24.47
N ASN A 125 -10.59 1.23 25.50
CA ASN A 125 -10.40 2.67 25.38
C ASN A 125 -8.92 3.11 25.45
N GLU A 126 -7.99 2.15 25.45
CA GLU A 126 -6.57 2.41 25.70
C GLU A 126 -5.80 2.69 24.40
N TYR A 127 -4.92 3.69 24.46
CA TYR A 127 -4.10 4.14 23.34
C TYR A 127 -2.70 4.51 23.84
N GLU A 128 -1.68 4.15 23.05
CA GLU A 128 -0.30 4.57 23.29
C GLU A 128 0.20 5.53 22.21
N ARG A 129 1.11 6.44 22.59
CA ARG A 129 1.81 7.28 21.61
C ARG A 129 2.79 6.42 20.84
N PHE A 130 2.71 6.51 19.51
CA PHE A 130 3.59 5.78 18.61
C PHE A 130 4.62 6.69 17.95
N SER A 131 4.16 7.72 17.25
CA SER A 131 5.03 8.66 16.53
C SER A 131 4.34 10.01 16.34
N GLU A 132 4.89 10.86 15.49
CA GLU A 132 4.31 12.11 15.02
C GLU A 132 4.01 12.03 13.52
N LEU A 133 3.08 12.85 13.03
CA LEU A 133 2.82 12.97 11.61
C LEU A 133 3.88 13.90 10.98
N GLY A 134 4.55 13.41 9.93
CA GLY A 134 5.33 14.26 9.05
C GLY A 134 4.39 15.07 8.15
N ILE A 135 4.27 16.37 8.39
CA ILE A 135 3.46 17.27 7.56
C ILE A 135 4.12 18.64 7.42
N THR A 136 4.16 19.16 6.20
CA THR A 136 4.65 20.51 5.92
C THR A 136 3.65 21.58 6.40
N ASP A 137 4.08 22.82 6.55
CA ASP A 137 3.18 23.93 6.89
C ASP A 137 2.16 24.20 5.77
N GLU A 138 2.55 23.94 4.52
CA GLU A 138 1.68 24.06 3.35
C GLU A 138 0.54 23.04 3.42
N GLU A 139 0.87 21.75 3.53
CA GLU A 139 -0.10 20.67 3.58
C GLU A 139 -1.06 20.81 4.75
N TRP A 140 -0.54 21.23 5.92
CA TRP A 140 -1.37 21.53 7.07
C TRP A 140 -2.37 22.63 6.78
N ARG A 141 -1.92 23.74 6.19
CA ARG A 141 -2.77 24.89 5.90
C ARG A 141 -3.85 24.55 4.88
N GLU A 142 -3.49 23.86 3.80
CA GLU A 142 -4.42 23.45 2.75
C GLU A 142 -5.44 22.42 3.23
N SER A 143 -5.00 21.42 3.99
CA SER A 143 -5.86 20.29 4.39
C SER A 143 -6.68 20.58 5.64
N PHE A 144 -6.11 21.29 6.62
CA PHE A 144 -6.67 21.40 7.97
C PHE A 144 -6.72 22.83 8.51
N GLY A 145 -6.10 23.81 7.84
CA GLY A 145 -5.97 25.19 8.33
C GLY A 145 -7.30 25.90 8.59
N SER A 146 -8.37 25.53 7.88
CA SER A 146 -9.70 26.10 8.10
C SER A 146 -10.40 25.59 9.37
N ARG A 147 -10.09 24.36 9.80
CA ARG A 147 -10.69 23.70 10.97
C ARG A 147 -9.67 22.77 11.65
N PRO A 148 -8.63 23.32 12.28
CA PRO A 148 -7.52 22.52 12.81
C PRO A 148 -7.98 21.51 13.87
N ASN A 149 -8.93 21.90 14.74
CA ASN A 149 -9.47 21.04 15.78
C ASN A 149 -10.34 19.89 15.26
N ALA A 150 -10.76 19.89 13.99
CA ALA A 150 -11.61 18.83 13.44
C ALA A 150 -10.87 17.50 13.24
N LEU A 151 -9.54 17.52 13.30
CA LEU A 151 -8.67 16.35 13.19
C LEU A 151 -8.46 15.65 14.53
N ASP A 152 -8.59 16.35 15.66
CA ASP A 152 -8.30 15.78 16.97
C ASP A 152 -9.23 14.61 17.32
N GLY A 153 -8.65 13.50 17.79
CA GLY A 153 -9.35 12.27 18.10
C GLY A 153 -9.84 11.46 16.90
N ARG A 154 -9.58 11.90 15.66
CA ARG A 154 -10.00 11.20 14.43
C ARG A 154 -9.03 10.11 14.05
N ILE A 155 -9.52 9.16 13.25
CA ILE A 155 -8.69 8.13 12.64
C ILE A 155 -8.25 8.59 11.26
N ILE A 156 -6.94 8.52 11.00
CA ILE A 156 -6.33 8.78 9.70
C ILE A 156 -5.55 7.56 9.24
N GLU A 157 -5.50 7.36 7.93
CA GLU A 157 -4.59 6.41 7.31
C GLU A 157 -3.29 7.13 6.98
N CYS A 158 -2.16 6.52 7.36
CA CYS A 158 -0.83 7.03 7.08
C CYS A 158 0.00 5.97 6.37
N ASN A 159 0.80 6.38 5.39
CA ASN A 159 1.87 5.56 4.83
C ASN A 159 3.23 5.97 5.37
N TYR A 160 4.22 5.08 5.18
CA TYR A 160 5.61 5.30 5.54
C TYR A 160 6.42 5.77 4.32
N ASP A 161 6.96 7.00 4.38
CA ASP A 161 7.67 7.65 3.28
C ASP A 161 8.93 8.38 3.78
N PRO A 162 10.08 7.68 3.87
CA PRO A 162 11.35 8.26 4.32
C PRO A 162 11.96 9.21 3.28
N GLU A 163 11.67 9.05 1.99
CA GLU A 163 12.18 9.93 0.93
C GLU A 163 11.57 11.33 1.05
N LEU A 164 10.25 11.42 1.23
CA LEU A 164 9.59 12.71 1.48
C LEU A 164 9.95 13.30 2.84
N GLN A 165 10.20 12.44 3.84
CA GLN A 165 10.72 12.91 5.12
C GLN A 165 12.02 13.68 4.93
N GLU A 166 12.99 13.09 4.23
CA GLU A 166 14.31 13.70 3.99
C GLU A 166 14.16 14.95 3.11
N LYS A 167 13.44 14.85 1.99
CA LYS A 167 13.25 15.94 1.04
C LYS A 167 12.64 17.20 1.67
N TYR A 168 11.72 17.04 2.62
CA TYR A 168 11.03 18.15 3.28
C TYR A 168 11.50 18.37 4.73
N GLU A 169 12.59 17.70 5.15
CA GLU A 169 13.17 17.77 6.50
C GLU A 169 12.12 17.57 7.63
N LEU A 170 11.21 16.64 7.41
CA LEU A 170 10.10 16.36 8.34
C LEU A 170 10.60 15.59 9.57
N LYS A 171 9.90 15.78 10.68
CA LYS A 171 10.19 15.09 11.95
C LYS A 171 9.92 13.58 11.92
N SER A 172 9.14 13.10 10.95
CA SER A 172 8.68 11.72 10.88
C SER A 172 8.39 11.31 9.43
N PRO A 173 8.64 10.03 9.07
CA PRO A 173 8.29 9.48 7.76
C PRO A 173 6.81 9.13 7.60
N TRP A 174 6.00 9.23 8.66
CA TRP A 174 4.57 8.92 8.56
C TRP A 174 3.81 10.07 7.93
N ARG A 175 3.19 9.84 6.77
CA ARG A 175 2.51 10.86 5.97
C ARG A 175 1.02 10.64 5.96
N PHE A 176 0.24 11.71 5.90
CA PHE A 176 -1.21 11.61 5.82
C PHE A 176 -1.64 11.12 4.44
N MET A 177 -2.51 10.11 4.40
CA MET A 177 -3.16 9.67 3.16
C MET A 177 -4.61 10.15 3.11
N ARG A 178 -5.42 9.76 4.09
CA ARG A 178 -6.86 10.08 4.12
C ARG A 178 -7.47 9.93 5.51
N MET A 179 -8.67 10.49 5.65
CA MET A 179 -9.52 10.27 6.83
C MET A 179 -10.17 8.89 6.78
N ARG A 180 -10.24 8.21 7.93
CA ARG A 180 -10.91 6.91 8.12
C ARG A 180 -12.16 7.05 8.96
N ASN A 181 -13.16 7.74 8.40
CA ASN A 181 -14.45 7.93 9.06
C ASN A 181 -15.25 6.63 9.22
N ASP A 182 -14.83 5.58 8.50
CA ASP A 182 -15.37 4.22 8.58
C ASP A 182 -14.90 3.46 9.84
N LYS A 183 -13.90 3.97 10.57
CA LYS A 183 -13.28 3.28 11.69
C LYS A 183 -13.52 3.99 13.03
N PRO A 184 -13.97 3.25 14.07
CA PRO A 184 -14.07 3.82 15.41
C PRO A 184 -12.70 4.02 16.06
N ASP A 185 -11.74 3.16 15.73
CA ASP A 185 -10.41 3.11 16.32
C ASP A 185 -9.34 2.92 15.23
N GLY A 186 -8.09 3.23 15.60
CA GLY A 186 -6.93 2.94 14.77
C GLY A 186 -6.65 1.42 14.66
N ASN A 187 -5.58 1.05 13.99
CA ASN A 187 -5.12 -0.33 14.00
C ASN A 187 -4.64 -0.72 15.40
N HIS A 188 -4.91 -1.98 15.77
CA HIS A 188 -4.42 -2.55 17.00
C HIS A 188 -2.88 -2.66 16.96
N LYS A 189 -2.21 -2.52 18.10
CA LYS A 189 -0.74 -2.58 18.21
C LYS A 189 -0.11 -3.73 17.47
N SER A 190 -0.65 -4.94 17.60
CA SER A 190 -0.12 -6.11 16.88
C SER A 190 -0.17 -5.98 15.36
N THR A 191 -1.17 -5.30 14.80
CA THR A 191 -1.23 -4.99 13.37
C THR A 191 -0.16 -3.97 13.00
N VAL A 192 0.00 -2.93 13.81
CA VAL A 192 1.03 -1.91 13.58
C VAL A 192 2.42 -2.53 13.63
N ASP A 193 2.74 -3.31 14.66
CA ASP A 193 4.03 -3.99 14.82
C ASP A 193 4.34 -4.89 13.61
N ASN A 194 3.34 -5.61 13.07
CA ASN A 194 3.51 -6.41 11.84
C ASN A 194 3.81 -5.54 10.61
N VAL A 195 3.20 -4.36 10.50
CA VAL A 195 3.51 -3.42 9.43
C VAL A 195 4.92 -2.85 9.59
N ILE A 196 5.35 -2.54 10.81
CA ILE A 196 6.73 -2.09 11.08
C ILE A 196 7.75 -3.16 10.73
N LEU A 197 7.49 -4.42 11.09
CA LEU A 197 8.33 -5.54 10.66
C LEU A 197 8.41 -5.60 9.13
N SER A 198 7.28 -5.48 8.43
CA SER A 198 7.26 -5.46 6.96
C SER A 198 7.99 -4.26 6.34
N ILE A 199 8.05 -3.12 7.04
CA ILE A 199 8.79 -1.93 6.59
C ILE A 199 10.29 -2.12 6.82
N ASN A 200 10.69 -2.69 7.96
CA ASN A 200 12.09 -2.96 8.27
C ASN A 200 12.69 -4.06 7.40
N ASP A 201 11.88 -5.05 7.03
CA ASP A 201 12.23 -6.12 6.09
C ASP A 201 11.96 -5.73 4.62
N ALA A 202 11.59 -4.47 4.36
CA ALA A 202 11.22 -4.03 3.02
C ALA A 202 12.44 -4.05 2.11
N VAL A 203 12.30 -4.77 1.00
CA VAL A 203 13.25 -4.71 -0.11
C VAL A 203 12.80 -3.59 -1.04
N THR A 204 13.67 -2.63 -1.31
CA THR A 204 13.38 -1.50 -2.21
C THR A 204 13.18 -1.96 -3.65
N LYS A 205 12.58 -1.11 -4.48
CA LYS A 205 12.41 -1.39 -5.92
C LYS A 205 13.77 -1.63 -6.61
N ASP A 206 14.78 -0.86 -6.22
CA ASP A 206 16.12 -0.94 -6.80
C ASP A 206 16.82 -2.21 -6.34
N GLU A 207 16.76 -2.56 -5.05
CA GLU A 207 17.29 -3.83 -4.55
C GLU A 207 16.60 -5.04 -5.20
N VAL A 208 15.28 -4.99 -5.42
CA VAL A 208 14.58 -6.03 -6.17
C VAL A 208 15.14 -6.14 -7.58
N SER A 209 15.35 -5.01 -8.27
CA SER A 209 15.85 -4.98 -9.65
C SER A 209 17.30 -5.50 -9.75
N ASP A 210 18.20 -5.00 -8.89
CA ASP A 210 19.62 -5.35 -8.86
C ASP A 210 19.85 -6.84 -8.56
N ASN A 211 19.10 -7.41 -7.62
CA ASN A 211 19.22 -8.82 -7.27
C ASN A 211 18.70 -9.75 -8.37
N MET A 212 17.80 -9.27 -9.24
CA MET A 212 17.19 -10.08 -10.30
C MET A 212 18.07 -10.16 -11.55
N GLU A 213 18.88 -9.13 -11.84
CA GLU A 213 19.87 -9.18 -12.93
C GLU A 213 21.01 -10.17 -12.62
N GLN A 214 21.39 -10.33 -11.35
CA GLN A 214 22.58 -11.09 -10.95
C GLN A 214 22.33 -12.59 -10.71
N SER A 215 21.08 -13.04 -10.63
CA SER A 215 20.75 -14.37 -10.10
C SER A 215 20.03 -15.28 -11.11
N THR A 216 20.76 -16.31 -11.57
CA THR A 216 20.21 -17.42 -12.38
C THR A 216 19.12 -18.22 -11.65
N ARG A 217 18.98 -18.08 -10.32
CA ARG A 217 17.97 -18.77 -9.50
C ARG A 217 16.56 -18.22 -9.70
N PHE A 218 16.39 -16.98 -10.15
CA PHE A 218 15.06 -16.38 -10.34
C PHE A 218 14.34 -16.81 -11.62
N THR A 219 15.02 -17.48 -12.55
CA THR A 219 14.42 -18.07 -13.77
C THR A 219 13.26 -19.05 -13.47
N ASN A 220 13.15 -19.54 -12.23
CA ASN A 220 12.10 -20.43 -11.77
C ASN A 220 10.91 -19.72 -11.10
N TRP A 221 10.76 -18.41 -11.28
CA TRP A 221 9.64 -17.62 -10.76
C TRP A 221 8.91 -16.87 -11.87
N PHE A 222 7.58 -16.81 -11.75
CA PHE A 222 6.74 -15.93 -12.54
C PHE A 222 6.37 -14.71 -11.71
N LEU A 223 6.23 -13.58 -12.41
CA LEU A 223 5.80 -12.33 -11.85
C LEU A 223 4.40 -11.97 -12.34
N PHE A 224 3.57 -11.52 -11.41
CA PHE A 224 2.31 -10.85 -11.70
C PHE A 224 2.30 -9.47 -11.08
N VAL A 225 1.76 -8.51 -11.82
CA VAL A 225 1.33 -7.23 -11.25
C VAL A 225 0.14 -7.50 -10.32
N LYS A 226 0.17 -7.01 -9.08
CA LYS A 226 -0.98 -7.07 -8.19
C LYS A 226 -1.98 -5.97 -8.52
N SER A 227 -3.25 -6.32 -8.59
CA SER A 227 -4.32 -5.37 -8.91
C SER A 227 -4.94 -4.85 -7.60
N LEU A 228 -5.19 -3.53 -7.53
CA LEU A 228 -6.00 -2.87 -6.49
C LEU A 228 -7.49 -3.12 -6.71
#